data_AF-A0A1B8ZYK6-F1
#
_entry.id   AF-A0A1B8ZYK6-F1
#
_cell.length_a   1.000
_cell.length_b   1.000
_cell.length_c   1.000
_cell.angle_alpha   90.00
_cell.angle_beta   90.00
_cell.angle_gamma   90.00
#
_symmetry.space_group_name_H-M   'P 1'
#
loop_
_entity.id
_entity.type
_entity.pdbx_description
1 polymer ?
#
loop_
_entity_poly.entity_id
_entity_poly.type
_entity_poly.pdbx_seq_one_letter_code
_entity_poly.pdbx_strand_id
1 'polypeptide(L)'
;MKSLFYIICLVLFSCKSREKEVISQEKNDINSKVIVIKDHKSLDNEKVLISFPLKFKLYKDSETLDKLFLITNDNKLLYQITDYMFFDENNRPIYDIEKKSTSNQDLIVNVVIKDIPVLKSDFDRNSTSLIDDLDKTGTVKYNYVEFKQKNPLVFKQLNKIGDTIIVRSFSKNKLLNEKRIRVNW
;
A
#
# COMPACT_ATOMS: atom_id res chain seq x y z
N MET A 1 18.59 56.14 24.52
CA MET A 1 17.15 55.80 24.48
C MET A 1 17.00 54.57 23.60
N LYS A 2 17.00 53.39 24.23
CA LYS A 2 16.91 52.06 23.59
C LYS A 2 15.43 51.75 23.38
N SER A 3 14.87 51.92 22.18
CA SER A 3 13.55 51.35 21.85
C SER A 3 13.19 51.58 20.37
N LEU A 4 13.96 51.01 19.45
CA LEU A 4 13.60 51.03 18.02
C LEU A 4 14.13 49.82 17.26
N PHE A 5 14.15 48.66 17.94
CA PHE A 5 14.68 47.40 17.38
C PHE A 5 13.74 46.20 17.55
N TYR A 6 12.46 46.42 17.88
CA TYR A 6 11.56 45.32 18.27
C TYR A 6 10.46 44.95 17.28
N ILE A 7 10.30 45.67 16.15
CA ILE A 7 9.16 45.40 15.26
C ILE A 7 9.60 45.55 13.80
N ILE A 8 10.67 44.86 13.41
CA ILE A 8 10.89 44.51 12.02
C ILE A 8 10.78 43.00 11.91
N CYS A 9 9.56 42.61 11.54
CA CYS A 9 9.28 41.40 10.78
C CYS A 9 9.46 40.06 11.50
N LEU A 10 8.61 39.88 12.53
CA LEU A 10 7.81 38.68 12.80
C LEU A 10 6.96 38.18 11.59
N VAL A 11 7.38 38.51 10.37
CA VAL A 11 6.71 38.27 9.08
C VAL A 11 7.64 37.44 8.18
N LEU A 12 8.62 36.74 8.76
CA LEU A 12 9.03 35.46 8.21
C LEU A 12 7.89 34.49 8.49
N PHE A 13 6.84 34.66 7.69
CA PHE A 13 5.83 33.69 7.38
C PHE A 13 6.53 32.35 7.28
N SER A 14 6.49 31.61 8.38
CA SER A 14 6.45 30.16 8.37
C SER A 14 5.11 29.77 7.71
N CYS A 15 4.93 30.17 6.45
CA CYS A 15 4.15 29.43 5.49
C CYS A 15 4.94 28.13 5.27
N LYS A 16 4.93 27.26 6.28
CA LYS A 16 4.86 25.84 5.98
C LYS A 16 3.57 25.71 5.18
N SER A 17 3.68 25.79 3.86
CA SER A 17 2.63 25.29 2.97
C SER A 17 2.33 23.91 3.52
N ARG A 18 1.16 23.74 4.14
CA ARG A 18 0.68 22.41 4.50
C ARG A 18 0.61 21.71 3.16
N GLU A 19 1.58 20.85 2.89
CA GLU A 19 1.53 19.98 1.74
C GLU A 19 0.18 19.27 1.85
N LYS A 20 -0.74 19.58 0.93
CA LYS A 20 -2.06 18.93 0.94
C LYS A 20 -1.78 17.44 0.82
N GLU A 21 -2.33 16.67 1.75
CA GLU A 21 -2.14 15.22 1.75
C GLU A 21 -2.80 14.66 0.48
N VAL A 22 -2.00 14.30 -0.53
CA VAL A 22 -2.55 13.79 -1.80
C VAL A 22 -3.09 12.36 -1.65
N ILE A 23 -2.39 11.53 -0.85
CA ILE A 23 -2.76 10.14 -0.61
C ILE A 23 -2.35 9.74 0.81
N SER A 24 -3.16 8.87 1.40
CA SER A 24 -2.92 8.19 2.68
C SER A 24 -3.24 6.70 2.57
N GLN A 25 -2.53 5.88 3.36
CA GLN A 25 -2.90 4.49 3.61
C GLN A 25 -3.73 4.43 4.89
N GLU A 26 -4.91 3.82 4.83
CA GLU A 26 -5.66 3.49 6.04
C GLU A 26 -4.97 2.35 6.80
N LYS A 27 -4.95 2.44 8.13
CA LYS A 27 -4.40 1.36 8.94
C LYS A 27 -5.32 0.15 8.87
N ASN A 28 -4.75 -1.01 8.57
CA ASN A 28 -5.47 -2.27 8.67
C ASN A 28 -5.95 -2.50 10.11
N ASP A 29 -7.17 -3.00 10.24
CA ASP A 29 -7.88 -3.17 11.51
C ASP A 29 -8.31 -4.63 11.73
N ILE A 30 -9.21 -4.85 12.69
CA ILE A 30 -9.72 -6.18 13.01
C ILE A 30 -10.66 -6.77 11.94
N ASN A 31 -11.06 -5.98 10.95
CA ASN A 31 -11.88 -6.43 9.83
C ASN A 31 -11.02 -6.75 8.61
N SER A 32 -9.83 -6.16 8.51
CA SER A 32 -8.83 -6.51 7.50
C SER A 32 -8.44 -7.99 7.57
N LYS A 33 -8.30 -8.62 6.40
CA LYS A 33 -7.98 -10.04 6.27
C LYS A 33 -6.66 -10.24 5.55
N VAL A 34 -5.94 -11.30 5.92
CA VAL A 34 -4.78 -11.81 5.20
C VAL A 34 -5.15 -13.16 4.63
N ILE A 35 -4.87 -13.39 3.36
CA ILE A 35 -5.13 -14.68 2.72
C ILE A 35 -3.80 -15.38 2.51
N VAL A 36 -3.65 -16.57 3.08
CA VAL A 36 -2.49 -17.43 2.86
C VAL A 36 -2.93 -18.57 1.94
N ILE A 37 -2.16 -18.80 0.89
CA ILE A 37 -2.46 -19.74 -0.19
C ILE A 37 -1.29 -20.71 -0.28
N LYS A 38 -1.62 -22.01 -0.21
CA LYS A 38 -0.67 -23.08 -0.48
C LYS A 38 -0.70 -23.34 -1.98
N ASP A 39 0.37 -23.02 -2.70
CA ASP A 39 0.50 -23.32 -4.13
C ASP A 39 1.73 -24.19 -4.40
N HIS A 40 1.53 -25.50 -4.31
CA HIS A 40 2.58 -26.49 -4.57
C HIS A 40 2.96 -26.65 -6.05
N LYS A 41 2.20 -26.07 -6.99
CA LYS A 41 2.49 -26.21 -8.42
C LYS A 41 3.52 -25.19 -8.90
N SER A 42 3.52 -24.00 -8.30
CA SER A 42 4.38 -22.88 -8.70
C SER A 42 5.55 -22.63 -7.73
N LEU A 43 5.45 -23.13 -6.50
CA LEU A 43 6.45 -22.89 -5.45
C LEU A 43 7.08 -24.19 -4.92
N ASP A 44 8.31 -24.05 -4.43
CA ASP A 44 8.92 -25.03 -3.53
C ASP A 44 8.06 -25.18 -2.26
N ASN A 45 8.02 -26.39 -1.70
CA ASN A 45 7.23 -26.76 -0.51
C ASN A 45 7.54 -25.92 0.72
N GLU A 46 8.67 -25.20 0.72
CA GLU A 46 9.12 -24.29 1.78
C GLU A 46 8.48 -22.90 1.73
N LYS A 47 7.70 -22.58 0.68
CA LYS A 47 7.07 -21.27 0.50
C LYS A 47 5.55 -21.37 0.44
N VAL A 48 4.92 -20.26 0.82
CA VAL A 48 3.49 -20.01 0.61
C VAL A 48 3.29 -18.62 0.05
N LEU A 49 2.12 -18.41 -0.55
CA LEU A 49 1.71 -17.14 -1.09
C LEU A 49 0.85 -16.41 -0.05
N ILE A 50 1.07 -15.10 0.11
CA ILE A 50 0.20 -14.25 0.92
C ILE A 50 -0.38 -13.12 0.06
N SER A 51 -1.68 -12.88 0.23
CA SER A 51 -2.36 -11.71 -0.33
C SER A 51 -2.84 -10.76 0.78
N PHE A 52 -2.61 -9.46 0.58
CA PHE A 52 -2.99 -8.38 1.50
C PHE A 52 -3.90 -7.36 0.78
N PRO A 53 -5.15 -7.17 1.24
CA PRO A 53 -5.93 -5.99 0.92
C PRO A 53 -5.44 -4.80 1.75
N LEU A 54 -5.03 -3.74 1.07
CA LEU A 54 -4.60 -2.48 1.66
C LEU A 54 -5.52 -1.36 1.19
N LYS A 55 -6.03 -0.55 2.10
CA LYS A 55 -6.96 0.52 1.76
C LYS A 55 -6.23 1.86 1.68
N PHE A 56 -6.46 2.59 0.60
CA PHE A 56 -5.87 3.90 0.36
C PHE A 56 -6.97 4.92 0.08
N LYS A 57 -6.75 6.14 0.56
CA LYS A 57 -7.56 7.30 0.21
C LYS A 57 -6.73 8.30 -0.56
N LEU A 58 -7.15 8.58 -1.78
CA LEU A 58 -6.62 9.62 -2.65
C LEU A 58 -7.51 10.85 -2.51
N TYR A 59 -6.96 11.92 -1.95
CA TYR A 59 -7.66 13.19 -1.76
C TYR A 59 -7.49 14.06 -3.01
N LYS A 60 -8.57 14.71 -3.44
CA LYS A 60 -8.53 15.55 -4.64
C LYS A 60 -8.23 16.99 -4.34
N ASP A 61 -7.40 17.57 -5.20
CA ASP A 61 -7.26 19.01 -5.34
C ASP A 61 -8.03 19.48 -6.59
N SER A 62 -8.83 20.53 -6.46
CA SER A 62 -9.63 21.07 -7.58
C SER A 62 -8.78 21.66 -8.71
N GLU A 63 -7.50 21.91 -8.45
CA GLU A 63 -6.56 22.53 -9.39
C GLU A 63 -5.69 21.52 -10.16
N THR A 64 -5.69 20.23 -9.75
CA THR A 64 -4.83 19.20 -10.35
C THR A 64 -5.62 17.96 -10.77
N LEU A 65 -5.16 17.33 -11.86
CA LEU A 65 -5.60 16.00 -12.27
C LEU A 65 -4.65 14.97 -11.68
N ASP A 66 -5.03 14.40 -10.54
CA ASP A 66 -4.23 13.38 -9.87
C ASP A 66 -4.47 12.02 -10.49
N LYS A 67 -3.41 11.43 -11.05
CA LYS A 67 -3.41 10.09 -11.63
C LYS A 67 -2.65 9.14 -10.72
N LEU A 68 -3.32 8.07 -10.30
CA LEU A 68 -2.70 7.00 -9.54
C LEU A 68 -2.03 6.04 -10.52
N PHE A 69 -0.72 5.87 -10.38
CA PHE A 69 0.05 4.93 -11.19
C PHE A 69 0.45 3.74 -10.35
N LEU A 70 0.70 2.63 -11.04
CA LEU A 70 1.35 1.51 -10.42
C LEU A 70 2.88 1.63 -10.42
N ILE A 71 3.51 1.20 -9.32
CA ILE A 71 4.96 1.14 -9.14
C ILE A 71 5.62 -0.08 -9.77
N THR A 72 6.76 0.18 -10.40
CA THR A 72 7.95 -0.70 -10.41
C THR A 72 9.04 -0.08 -9.52
N ASN A 73 9.68 -0.89 -8.67
CA ASN A 73 10.87 -0.49 -7.92
C ASN A 73 12.11 -0.51 -8.85
N ASP A 74 13.01 0.47 -8.77
CA ASP A 74 14.35 0.50 -9.41
C ASP A 74 14.51 -0.01 -10.87
N ASN A 75 13.54 0.24 -11.76
CA ASN A 75 13.54 -0.27 -13.15
C ASN A 75 13.79 -1.79 -13.26
N LYS A 76 13.62 -2.54 -12.17
CA LYS A 76 13.79 -3.98 -12.08
C LYS A 76 12.66 -4.53 -11.22
N LEU A 77 11.89 -5.43 -11.81
CA LEU A 77 10.90 -6.25 -11.11
C LEU A 77 11.61 -7.00 -9.97
N LEU A 78 11.49 -6.50 -8.74
CA LEU A 78 11.74 -7.29 -7.55
C LEU A 78 10.57 -8.29 -7.47
N TYR A 79 10.78 -9.46 -8.07
CA TYR A 79 9.84 -10.59 -8.16
C TYR A 79 8.38 -10.18 -8.35
N GLN A 80 8.01 -9.90 -9.61
CA GLN A 80 6.62 -10.03 -10.09
C GLN A 80 5.52 -9.59 -9.09
N ILE A 81 5.52 -8.33 -8.65
CA ILE A 81 4.29 -7.68 -8.16
C ILE A 81 3.37 -7.42 -9.36
N THR A 82 3.08 -8.46 -10.14
CA THR A 82 2.24 -8.38 -11.34
C THR A 82 0.76 -8.56 -11.03
N ASP A 83 0.40 -9.01 -9.82
CA ASP A 83 -0.99 -9.35 -9.49
C ASP A 83 -1.60 -8.48 -8.38
N TYR A 84 -1.26 -7.19 -8.36
CA TYR A 84 -2.12 -6.29 -7.59
C TYR A 84 -3.43 -6.06 -8.36
N MET A 85 -4.52 -5.81 -7.63
CA MET A 85 -5.77 -5.36 -8.23
C MET A 85 -6.34 -4.19 -7.44
N PHE A 86 -6.81 -3.17 -8.15
CA PHE A 86 -7.57 -2.10 -7.55
C PHE A 86 -9.04 -2.49 -7.45
N PHE A 87 -9.66 -2.18 -6.32
CA PHE A 87 -11.09 -2.27 -6.12
C PHE A 87 -11.61 -0.94 -5.57
N ASP A 88 -12.85 -0.61 -5.91
CA ASP A 88 -13.54 0.51 -5.28
C ASP A 88 -13.95 0.17 -3.83
N GLU A 89 -14.57 1.13 -3.15
CA GLU A 89 -15.08 0.96 -1.78
C GLU A 89 -16.12 -0.17 -1.64
N ASN A 90 -16.74 -0.58 -2.74
CA ASN A 90 -17.74 -1.66 -2.80
C ASN A 90 -17.12 -3.00 -3.24
N ASN A 91 -15.78 -3.11 -3.22
CA ASN A 91 -15.01 -4.28 -3.66
C ASN A 91 -15.25 -4.66 -5.14
N ARG A 92 -15.58 -3.70 -6.01
CA ARG A 92 -15.68 -3.94 -7.46
C ARG A 92 -14.33 -3.65 -8.12
N PRO A 93 -13.84 -4.52 -9.02
CA PRO A 93 -12.55 -4.32 -9.66
C PRO A 93 -12.52 -3.05 -10.52
N ILE A 94 -11.42 -2.30 -10.43
CA ILE A 94 -11.14 -1.12 -11.25
C ILE A 94 -10.04 -1.48 -12.23
N TYR A 95 -10.39 -1.68 -13.50
CA TYR A 95 -9.44 -2.06 -14.54
C TYR A 95 -8.63 -0.88 -15.10
N ASP A 96 -9.18 0.34 -15.06
CA ASP A 96 -8.54 1.57 -15.53
C ASP A 96 -8.45 2.58 -14.38
N ILE A 97 -7.51 2.33 -13.47
CA ILE A 97 -7.31 3.16 -12.28
C ILE A 97 -6.82 4.56 -12.65
N GLU A 98 -6.04 4.69 -13.73
CA GLU A 98 -5.56 5.98 -14.20
C GLU A 98 -6.75 6.86 -14.59
N LYS A 99 -7.67 6.37 -15.43
CA LYS A 99 -8.88 7.12 -15.78
C LYS A 99 -9.77 7.34 -14.57
N LYS A 100 -10.03 6.32 -13.75
CA LYS A 100 -10.89 6.46 -12.56
C LYS A 100 -10.35 7.50 -11.58
N SER A 101 -9.04 7.59 -11.43
CA SER A 101 -8.40 8.58 -10.58
C SER A 101 -8.44 10.01 -11.14
N THR A 102 -8.71 10.23 -12.44
CA THR A 102 -8.86 11.60 -12.97
C THR A 102 -10.17 12.30 -12.58
N SER A 103 -11.08 11.66 -11.85
CA SER A 103 -12.31 12.32 -11.39
C SER A 103 -12.04 13.41 -10.35
N ASN A 104 -12.94 14.40 -10.28
CA ASN A 104 -12.89 15.49 -9.29
C ASN A 104 -13.33 15.07 -7.88
N GLN A 105 -13.57 13.77 -7.65
CA GLN A 105 -14.04 13.25 -6.37
C GLN A 105 -12.92 12.48 -5.68
N ASP A 106 -12.83 12.64 -4.36
CA ASP A 106 -12.01 11.77 -3.50
C ASP A 106 -12.22 10.31 -3.91
N LEU A 107 -11.12 9.57 -3.96
CA LEU A 107 -11.13 8.19 -4.41
C LEU A 107 -10.62 7.30 -3.29
N ILE A 108 -11.51 6.45 -2.77
CA ILE A 108 -11.15 5.36 -1.86
C ILE A 108 -10.94 4.10 -2.70
N VAL A 109 -9.77 3.50 -2.58
CA VAL A 109 -9.42 2.27 -3.31
C VAL A 109 -8.81 1.25 -2.38
N ASN A 110 -9.22 0.00 -2.58
CA ASN A 110 -8.56 -1.15 -1.98
C ASN A 110 -7.56 -1.69 -3.01
N VAL A 111 -6.28 -1.69 -2.66
CA VAL A 111 -5.21 -2.32 -3.41
C VAL A 111 -4.97 -3.69 -2.81
N VAL A 112 -5.34 -4.74 -3.52
CA VAL A 112 -4.99 -6.10 -3.10
C VAL A 112 -3.65 -6.43 -3.71
N ILE A 113 -2.60 -6.52 -2.91
CA ILE A 113 -1.31 -7.06 -3.36
C ILE A 113 -1.40 -8.57 -3.20
N LYS A 114 -1.40 -9.31 -4.31
CA LYS A 114 -1.60 -10.76 -4.29
C LYS A 114 -0.29 -11.52 -4.37
N ASP A 115 -0.39 -12.77 -3.93
CA ASP A 115 0.53 -13.84 -4.25
C ASP A 115 2.00 -13.50 -3.94
N ILE A 116 2.22 -12.86 -2.79
CA ILE A 116 3.56 -12.55 -2.31
C ILE A 116 4.18 -13.82 -1.73
N PRO A 117 5.27 -14.35 -2.32
CA PRO A 117 5.91 -15.55 -1.81
C PRO A 117 6.68 -15.25 -0.52
N VAL A 118 6.41 -16.03 0.52
CA VAL A 118 7.08 -15.95 1.82
C VAL A 118 7.51 -17.34 2.27
N LEU A 119 8.53 -17.43 3.12
CA LEU A 119 9.00 -18.70 3.65
C LEU A 119 8.07 -19.19 4.77
N LYS A 120 7.72 -20.48 4.77
CA LYS A 120 6.96 -21.10 5.86
C LYS A 120 7.70 -21.00 7.20
N SER A 121 9.03 -20.95 7.17
CA SER A 121 9.87 -20.78 8.35
C SER A 121 9.69 -19.42 9.05
N ASP A 122 9.11 -18.42 8.38
CA ASP A 122 8.83 -17.11 8.98
C ASP A 122 7.50 -17.11 9.77
N PHE A 123 6.70 -18.18 9.68
CA PHE A 123 5.44 -18.31 10.40
C PHE A 123 5.66 -18.88 11.80
N ASP A 124 4.71 -18.59 12.70
CA ASP A 124 4.63 -19.30 13.97
C ASP A 124 4.20 -20.75 13.76
N ARG A 125 4.56 -21.62 14.71
CA ARG A 125 4.32 -23.07 14.63
C ARG A 125 2.86 -23.46 14.40
N ASN A 126 1.90 -22.74 15.00
CA ASN A 126 0.48 -23.06 14.83
C ASN A 126 0.01 -22.67 13.42
N SER A 127 0.44 -21.51 12.93
CA SER A 127 0.17 -21.09 11.56
C SER A 127 0.79 -22.06 10.55
N THR A 128 2.04 -22.51 10.77
CA THR A 128 2.69 -23.52 9.92
C THR A 128 1.91 -24.83 9.90
N SER A 129 1.46 -25.34 11.04
CA SER A 129 0.67 -26.58 11.10
C SER A 129 -0.63 -26.45 10.28
N LEU A 130 -1.35 -25.34 10.44
CA LEU A 130 -2.57 -25.09 9.68
C LEU A 130 -2.32 -25.02 8.17
N ILE A 131 -1.21 -24.40 7.77
CA ILE A 131 -0.78 -24.32 6.37
C ILE A 131 -0.44 -25.70 5.82
N ASP A 132 0.26 -26.53 6.60
CA ASP A 132 0.66 -27.86 6.17
C ASP A 132 -0.56 -28.80 6.02
N ASP A 133 -1.61 -28.60 6.82
CA ASP A 133 -2.89 -29.32 6.74
C ASP A 133 -3.76 -28.91 5.54
N LEU A 134 -3.46 -27.78 4.87
CA LEU A 134 -4.18 -27.38 3.67
C LEU A 134 -3.88 -28.34 2.50
N ASP A 135 -4.91 -28.61 1.70
CA ASP A 135 -4.76 -29.28 0.40
C ASP A 135 -3.85 -28.49 -0.55
N LYS A 136 -3.47 -29.10 -1.68
CA LYS A 136 -2.44 -28.58 -2.60
C LYS A 136 -2.70 -27.17 -3.18
N THR A 137 -3.95 -26.71 -3.13
CA THR A 137 -4.41 -25.38 -3.57
C THR A 137 -5.27 -24.72 -2.49
N GLY A 138 -5.11 -25.14 -1.24
CA GLY A 138 -5.91 -24.66 -0.13
C GLY A 138 -5.60 -23.21 0.23
N THR A 139 -6.61 -22.55 0.80
CA THR A 139 -6.49 -21.16 1.27
C THR A 139 -6.98 -21.06 2.69
N VAL A 140 -6.32 -20.24 3.50
CA VAL A 140 -6.77 -19.87 4.84
C VAL A 140 -6.84 -18.35 4.95
N LYS A 141 -7.86 -17.85 5.64
CA LYS A 141 -8.06 -16.41 5.87
C LYS A 141 -7.83 -16.10 7.34
N TYR A 142 -6.92 -15.19 7.60
CA TYR A 142 -6.65 -14.69 8.95
C TYR A 142 -7.18 -13.28 9.13
N ASN A 143 -7.48 -12.93 10.38
CA ASN A 143 -7.54 -11.54 10.79
C ASN A 143 -6.13 -10.91 10.66
N TYR A 144 -6.03 -9.74 10.07
CA TYR A 144 -4.73 -9.09 9.84
C TYR A 144 -3.98 -8.76 11.13
N VAL A 145 -4.66 -8.16 12.12
CA VAL A 145 -4.04 -7.71 13.37
C VAL A 145 -3.46 -8.90 14.14
N GLU A 146 -4.26 -9.96 14.29
CA GLU A 146 -3.86 -11.19 14.95
C GLU A 146 -2.74 -11.91 14.18
N PHE A 147 -2.87 -12.01 12.85
CA PHE A 147 -1.85 -12.62 12.00
C PHE A 147 -0.51 -11.90 12.13
N LYS A 148 -0.51 -10.56 12.17
CA LYS A 148 0.68 -9.73 12.34
C LYS A 148 1.33 -9.89 13.70
N GLN A 149 0.53 -10.03 14.75
CA GLN A 149 1.05 -10.30 16.09
C GLN A 149 1.69 -11.69 16.19
N LYS A 150 1.07 -12.70 15.58
CA LYS A 150 1.55 -14.08 15.60
C LYS A 150 2.77 -14.31 14.70
N ASN A 151 2.84 -13.65 13.55
CA ASN A 151 3.85 -13.90 12.52
C ASN A 151 4.76 -12.68 12.26
N PRO A 152 5.44 -12.10 13.27
CA PRO A 152 6.18 -10.84 13.13
C PRO A 152 7.36 -10.95 12.14
N LEU A 153 7.93 -12.15 11.93
CA LEU A 153 9.03 -12.36 10.99
C LEU A 153 8.58 -12.19 9.54
N VAL A 154 7.36 -12.64 9.18
CA VAL A 154 6.77 -12.40 7.86
C VAL A 154 6.78 -10.89 7.54
N PHE A 155 6.25 -10.07 8.47
CA PHE A 155 6.19 -8.61 8.29
C PHE A 155 7.57 -7.96 8.31
N LYS A 156 8.53 -8.51 9.05
CA LYS A 156 9.91 -8.03 9.02
C LYS A 156 10.53 -8.23 7.63
N GLN A 157 10.27 -9.35 6.95
CA GLN A 157 10.76 -9.58 5.59
C GLN A 157 10.05 -8.68 4.59
N LEU A 158 8.72 -8.61 4.63
CA LEU A 158 7.93 -7.74 3.74
C LEU A 158 8.39 -6.28 3.82
N ASN A 159 8.66 -5.78 5.03
CA ASN A 159 9.16 -4.42 5.21
C ASN A 159 10.55 -4.19 4.60
N LYS A 160 11.41 -5.20 4.44
CA LYS A 160 12.71 -5.03 3.75
C LYS A 160 12.56 -4.83 2.25
N ILE A 161 11.51 -5.40 1.63
CA ILE A 161 11.27 -5.31 0.19
C ILE A 161 11.01 -3.86 -0.24
N GLY A 162 10.43 -3.05 0.65
CA GLY A 162 10.35 -1.60 0.46
C GLY A 162 9.29 -1.18 -0.58
N ASP A 163 8.25 -1.98 -0.75
CA ASP A 163 7.18 -1.71 -1.70
C ASP A 163 6.57 -0.33 -1.46
N THR A 164 6.28 0.35 -2.57
CA THR A 164 5.85 1.75 -2.55
C THR A 164 4.65 1.88 -3.49
N ILE A 165 3.79 2.89 -3.28
CA ILE A 165 2.72 3.34 -4.18
C ILE A 165 3.04 4.75 -4.67
N ILE A 166 2.95 5.00 -5.99
CA ILE A 166 3.21 6.31 -6.62
C ILE A 166 1.88 6.95 -7.00
N VAL A 167 1.72 8.21 -6.61
CA VAL A 167 0.69 9.09 -7.14
C VAL A 167 1.36 10.24 -7.87
N ARG A 168 0.95 10.50 -9.11
CA ARG A 168 1.46 11.63 -9.90
C ARG A 168 0.34 12.61 -10.17
N SER A 169 0.60 13.87 -9.87
CA SER A 169 -0.31 14.99 -10.10
C SER A 169 0.05 15.70 -11.39
N PHE A 170 -0.94 15.97 -12.25
CA PHE A 170 -0.76 16.67 -13.52
C PHE A 170 -1.60 17.94 -13.57
N SER A 171 -1.10 18.97 -14.24
CA SER A 171 -1.94 20.04 -14.78
C SER A 171 -1.90 19.96 -16.29
N LYS A 172 -3.08 19.73 -16.89
CA LYS A 172 -3.22 19.36 -18.30
C LYS A 172 -2.37 18.11 -18.59
N ASN A 173 -1.17 18.30 -19.15
CA ASN A 173 -0.22 17.23 -19.50
C ASN A 173 1.15 17.38 -18.83
N LYS A 174 1.35 18.39 -17.96
CA LYS A 174 2.62 18.63 -17.28
C LYS A 174 2.58 17.97 -15.90
N LEU A 175 3.57 17.13 -15.61
CA LEU A 175 3.79 16.59 -14.27
C LEU A 175 4.09 17.74 -13.31
N LEU A 176 3.30 17.84 -12.24
CA LEU A 176 3.48 18.84 -11.19
C LEU A 176 4.21 18.24 -9.98
N ASN A 177 3.77 17.06 -9.55
CA ASN A 177 4.30 16.40 -8.36
C ASN A 177 4.23 14.88 -8.49
N GLU A 178 5.11 14.18 -7.77
CA GLU A 178 5.08 12.74 -7.58
C GLU A 178 5.20 12.45 -6.08
N LYS A 179 4.17 11.83 -5.49
CA LYS A 179 4.20 11.38 -4.11
C LYS A 179 4.40 9.86 -4.07
N ARG A 180 5.39 9.44 -3.29
CA ARG A 180 5.72 8.03 -3.03
C ARG A 180 5.32 7.67 -1.62
N ILE A 181 4.49 6.63 -1.45
CA ILE A 181 4.12 6.09 -0.15
C ILE A 181 4.67 4.70 -0.01
N ARG A 182 5.54 4.48 0.98
CA ARG A 182 5.95 3.13 1.35
C ARG A 182 4.75 2.36 1.91
N VAL A 183 4.52 1.16 1.39
CA VAL A 183 3.54 0.22 1.93
C VAL A 183 3.91 -0.08 3.37
N ASN A 184 3.01 0.26 4.28
CA ASN A 184 3.12 -0.14 5.67
C ASN A 184 2.45 -1.51 5.81
N TRP A 185 3.27 -2.55 5.79
CA TRP A 185 2.84 -3.94 5.84
C TRP A 185 2.17 -4.30 7.13
#